data_AF-A0A953ZEZ9-F1
#
_entry.id   AF-A0A953ZEZ9-F1
#
_cell.length_a   1.000
_cell.length_b   1.000
_cell.length_c   1.000
_cell.angle_alpha   90.00
_cell.angle_beta   90.00
_cell.angle_gamma   90.00
#
_symmetry.space_group_name_H-M   'P 1'
#
loop_
_entity.id
_entity.type
_entity.pdbx_description
1 polymer ?
#
loop_
_entity_poly.entity_id
_entity_poly.type
_entity_poly.pdbx_seq_one_letter_code
_entity_poly.pdbx_strand_id
1 'polypeptide(L)'
;MDDSPLPQYSRKTTFRVKFTDIAANIGITVGGLGVILAVMGLILFIFLQVYPLFQPGDLGEIREPIKQADDKALIVHCDEYRRVGVRINESGQVVVFSLPTGETISEFKPDLLGDATISRAQISLRPMTTA
;
A
#
# COMPACT_ATOMS: atom_id res chain seq x y z
N MET A 1 -66.02 34.77 30.84
CA MET A 1 -64.68 34.17 30.88
C MET A 1 -64.59 33.38 32.17
N ASP A 2 -64.47 32.06 32.07
CA ASP A 2 -64.31 31.14 33.20
C ASP A 2 -62.81 30.78 33.27
N ASP A 3 -62.13 31.29 34.30
CA ASP A 3 -60.69 31.11 34.55
C ASP A 3 -60.45 29.99 35.57
N SER A 4 -61.19 28.88 35.47
CA SER A 4 -60.91 27.70 36.27
C SER A 4 -59.60 27.02 35.80
N PRO A 5 -58.67 26.70 36.71
CA PRO A 5 -57.38 26.12 36.34
C PRO A 5 -57.59 24.73 35.71
N LEU A 6 -56.95 24.49 34.56
CA LEU A 6 -57.07 23.22 33.85
C LEU A 6 -56.54 22.06 34.71
N PRO A 7 -57.22 20.90 34.71
CA PRO A 7 -56.83 19.75 35.52
C PRO A 7 -55.46 19.23 35.08
N GLN A 8 -54.48 19.31 35.99
CA GLN A 8 -53.12 18.88 35.72
C GLN A 8 -52.99 17.36 35.87
N TYR A 9 -53.06 16.64 34.75
CA TYR A 9 -52.91 15.18 34.75
C TYR A 9 -51.44 14.79 34.98
N SER A 10 -51.12 14.40 36.22
CA SER A 10 -49.81 13.85 36.59
C SER A 10 -49.60 12.47 35.95
N ARG A 11 -48.98 12.44 34.76
CA ARG A 11 -48.52 11.19 34.14
C ARG A 11 -47.43 10.56 35.01
N LYS A 12 -47.76 9.48 35.73
CA LYS A 12 -46.76 8.66 36.43
C LYS A 12 -45.99 7.85 35.40
N THR A 13 -44.80 8.32 35.02
CA THR A 13 -43.88 7.55 34.17
C THR A 13 -43.47 6.28 34.89
N THR A 14 -43.83 5.12 34.32
CA THR A 14 -43.50 3.79 34.85
C THR A 14 -42.00 3.64 35.02
N PHE A 15 -41.56 3.06 36.15
CA PHE A 15 -40.15 2.85 36.50
C PHE A 15 -39.35 2.23 35.35
N ARG A 16 -39.91 1.25 34.64
CA ARG A 16 -39.28 0.60 33.47
C ARG A 16 -38.85 1.58 32.38
N VAL A 17 -39.67 2.61 32.11
CA VAL A 17 -39.38 3.63 31.09
C VAL A 17 -38.17 4.47 31.48
N LYS A 18 -38.00 4.75 32.79
CA LYS A 18 -36.84 5.51 33.28
C LYS A 18 -35.53 4.73 33.12
N PHE A 19 -35.54 3.41 33.36
CA PHE A 19 -34.34 2.58 33.15
C PHE A 19 -33.97 2.49 31.67
N THR A 20 -34.95 2.30 30.79
CA THR A 20 -34.68 2.24 29.35
C THR A 20 -34.15 3.56 28.81
N ASP A 21 -34.64 4.68 29.33
CA ASP A 21 -34.17 6.02 28.96
C ASP A 21 -32.72 6.26 29.40
N ILE A 22 -32.37 5.87 30.63
CA ILE A 22 -30.99 5.93 31.12
C ILE A 22 -30.06 5.03 30.30
N ALA A 23 -30.47 3.79 30.03
CA ALA A 23 -29.68 2.85 29.25
C ALA A 23 -29.44 3.34 27.81
N ALA A 24 -30.48 3.92 27.18
CA ALA A 24 -30.36 4.52 25.85
C ALA A 24 -29.38 5.70 25.84
N ASN A 25 -29.48 6.60 26.83
CA ASN A 25 -28.57 7.75 26.94
C ASN A 25 -27.10 7.32 27.13
N ILE A 26 -26.85 6.30 27.95
CA ILE A 26 -25.50 5.75 28.14
C ILE A 26 -25.03 5.09 26.84
N GLY A 27 -25.86 4.28 26.19
CA GLY A 27 -25.53 3.61 24.94
C GLY A 27 -25.17 4.59 23.81
N ILE A 28 -25.92 5.68 23.67
CA ILE A 28 -25.65 6.73 22.68
C ILE A 28 -24.32 7.43 23.00
N THR A 29 -24.08 7.78 24.26
CA THR A 29 -22.86 8.49 24.68
C THR A 29 -21.61 7.63 24.47
N VAL A 30 -21.65 6.38 24.92
CA VAL A 30 -20.53 5.43 24.78
C VAL A 30 -20.33 5.06 23.31
N GLY A 31 -21.40 4.83 22.56
CA GLY A 31 -21.33 4.52 21.13
C GLY A 31 -20.73 5.67 20.32
N GLY A 32 -21.21 6.89 20.54
CA GLY A 32 -20.68 8.09 19.87
C GLY A 32 -19.20 8.32 20.20
N LEU A 33 -18.81 8.23 21.47
CA LEU A 33 -17.42 8.36 21.90
C LEU A 33 -16.55 7.24 21.28
N GLY A 34 -17.05 6.01 21.23
CA GLY A 34 -16.36 4.87 20.62
C GLY A 34 -16.10 5.08 19.12
N VAL A 35 -17.09 5.58 18.38
CA VAL A 35 -16.92 5.90 16.95
C VAL A 35 -15.89 7.00 16.74
N ILE A 36 -15.93 8.07 17.55
CA ILE A 36 -14.95 9.16 17.47
C ILE A 36 -13.54 8.61 17.69
N LEU A 37 -13.34 7.80 18.75
CA LEU A 37 -12.03 7.20 19.04
C LEU A 37 -11.58 6.25 17.93
N ALA A 38 -12.48 5.47 17.34
CA ALA A 38 -12.15 4.56 16.24
C ALA A 38 -11.68 5.33 14.99
N VAL A 39 -12.40 6.39 14.59
CA VAL A 39 -12.04 7.21 13.42
C VAL A 39 -10.75 7.99 13.69
N MET A 40 -10.57 8.57 14.88
CA MET A 40 -9.32 9.24 15.25
C MET A 40 -8.14 8.26 15.24
N GLY A 41 -8.32 7.05 15.76
CA GLY A 41 -7.32 5.99 15.72
C GLY A 41 -6.96 5.56 14.29
N LEU A 42 -7.95 5.44 13.41
CA LEU A 42 -7.73 5.13 11.99
C LEU A 42 -6.93 6.23 11.29
N ILE A 43 -7.25 7.50 11.55
CA ILE A 43 -6.49 8.63 10.98
C ILE A 43 -5.04 8.59 11.47
N LEU A 44 -4.82 8.37 12.76
CA LEU A 44 -3.48 8.26 13.32
C LEU A 44 -2.72 7.07 12.72
N PHE A 45 -3.38 5.93 12.55
CA PHE A 45 -2.81 4.75 11.89
C PHE A 45 -2.36 5.06 10.46
N ILE A 46 -3.23 5.65 9.65
CA ILE A 46 -2.89 6.03 8.27
C ILE A 46 -1.73 7.03 8.27
N PHE A 47 -1.76 8.03 9.14
CA PHE A 47 -0.71 9.03 9.25
C PHE A 47 0.66 8.40 9.56
N LEU A 48 0.72 7.49 10.53
CA LEU A 48 1.95 6.79 10.89
C LEU A 48 2.48 5.91 9.75
N GLN A 49 1.61 5.31 8.95
CA GLN A 49 2.00 4.48 7.82
C GLN A 49 2.57 5.30 6.64
N VAL A 50 2.07 6.52 6.44
CA VAL A 50 2.54 7.40 5.35
C VAL A 50 3.70 8.29 5.77
N TYR A 51 3.91 8.53 7.06
CA TYR A 51 5.01 9.34 7.58
C TYR A 51 6.40 8.90 7.06
N PRO A 52 6.73 7.58 6.97
CA PRO A 52 7.98 7.11 6.36
C PRO A 52 8.18 7.54 4.91
N LEU A 53 7.12 7.79 4.13
CA LEU A 53 7.23 8.22 2.74
C LEU A 53 7.76 9.65 2.59
N PHE A 54 7.67 10.46 3.65
CA PHE A 54 8.23 11.81 3.67
C PHE A 54 9.71 11.83 4.09
N GLN A 55 10.25 10.70 4.57
CA GLN A 55 11.67 10.58 4.85
C GLN A 55 12.45 10.52 3.53
N PRO A 56 13.67 11.08 3.48
CA PRO A 56 14.54 10.91 2.31
C PRO A 56 14.76 9.43 2.04
N GLY A 57 14.79 9.05 0.76
CA GLY A 57 15.09 7.68 0.36
C GLY A 57 16.52 7.34 0.77
N ASP A 58 16.66 6.49 1.79
CA ASP A 58 17.94 5.88 2.14
C ASP A 58 18.21 4.77 1.11
N LEU A 59 19.24 4.96 0.29
CA LEU A 59 19.68 3.97 -0.68
C LEU A 59 20.46 2.82 -0.01
N GLY A 60 20.64 2.86 1.32
CA GLY A 60 21.43 1.91 2.08
C GLY A 60 22.90 1.93 1.65
N GLU A 61 23.66 0.90 2.05
CA GLU A 61 24.94 0.64 1.41
C GLU A 61 24.69 0.32 -0.06
N ILE A 62 25.27 1.12 -0.94
CA ILE A 62 25.36 0.82 -2.37
C ILE A 62 26.21 -0.44 -2.50
N ARG A 63 25.56 -1.61 -2.44
CA ARG A 63 26.17 -2.84 -2.92
C ARG A 63 26.39 -2.62 -4.40
N GLU A 64 27.65 -2.58 -4.84
CA GLU A 64 27.97 -2.44 -6.27
C GLU A 64 27.17 -3.51 -7.03
N PRO A 65 26.11 -3.14 -7.78
CA PRO A 65 24.96 -4.05 -7.82
C PRO A 65 25.14 -5.22 -8.78
N ILE A 66 26.18 -5.21 -9.59
CA ILE A 66 26.39 -6.15 -10.69
C ILE A 66 27.89 -6.13 -10.92
N LYS A 67 28.54 -7.28 -11.19
CA LYS A 67 29.84 -7.25 -11.87
C LYS A 67 29.69 -6.26 -13.01
N GLN A 68 30.41 -5.14 -12.93
CA GLN A 68 30.33 -4.06 -13.90
C GLN A 68 30.65 -4.72 -15.25
N ALA A 69 29.61 -4.98 -16.03
CA ALA A 69 29.81 -5.61 -17.32
C ALA A 69 30.48 -4.55 -18.18
N ASP A 70 31.61 -4.89 -18.77
CA ASP A 70 32.38 -3.98 -19.63
C ASP A 70 31.51 -3.41 -20.77
N ASP A 71 30.44 -4.12 -21.14
CA ASP A 71 29.47 -3.73 -22.15
C ASP A 71 28.36 -2.83 -21.61
N LYS A 72 28.18 -1.71 -22.33
CA LYS A 72 27.13 -0.70 -22.11
C LYS A 72 25.73 -1.33 -22.14
N ALA A 73 24.96 -1.10 -21.09
CA ALA A 73 23.56 -1.50 -21.02
C ALA A 73 22.68 -0.60 -21.91
N LEU A 74 21.88 -1.20 -22.80
CA LEU A 74 20.84 -0.51 -23.57
C LEU A 74 19.56 -0.30 -22.77
N ILE A 75 19.19 -1.31 -21.98
CA ILE A 75 18.03 -1.26 -21.10
C ILE A 75 18.34 -2.01 -19.81
N VAL A 76 17.85 -1.44 -18.71
CA VAL A 76 17.77 -2.09 -17.40
C VAL A 76 16.32 -1.98 -16.96
N HIS A 77 15.72 -3.08 -16.53
CA HIS A 77 14.34 -3.14 -16.07
C HIS A 77 14.26 -3.96 -14.78
N CYS A 78 13.34 -3.64 -13.88
CA CYS A 78 13.04 -4.42 -12.69
C CYS A 78 11.62 -4.98 -12.73
N ASP A 79 11.37 -6.10 -12.05
CA ASP A 79 10.02 -6.63 -11.87
C ASP A 79 9.21 -5.77 -10.87
N GLU A 80 7.90 -5.98 -10.85
CA GLU A 80 6.95 -5.23 -10.03
C GLU A 80 7.19 -5.43 -8.53
N TYR A 81 7.73 -6.58 -8.15
CA TYR A 81 8.05 -6.93 -6.77
C TYR A 81 9.47 -6.56 -6.34
N ARG A 82 10.26 -5.92 -7.23
CA ARG A 82 11.66 -5.53 -6.98
C ARG A 82 12.54 -6.69 -6.50
N ARG A 83 12.32 -7.89 -7.03
CA ARG A 83 13.10 -9.09 -6.76
C ARG A 83 14.13 -9.38 -7.84
N VAL A 84 13.82 -9.09 -9.09
CA VAL A 84 14.62 -9.47 -10.25
C VAL A 84 14.82 -8.29 -11.18
N GLY A 85 16.06 -8.10 -11.62
CA GLY A 85 16.45 -7.15 -12.64
C GLY A 85 16.79 -7.88 -13.95
N VAL A 86 16.55 -7.21 -15.07
CA VAL A 86 16.96 -7.65 -16.41
C VAL A 86 17.78 -6.54 -17.04
N ARG A 87 18.95 -6.90 -17.58
CA ARG A 87 19.82 -6.02 -18.34
C ARG A 87 20.02 -6.59 -19.74
N ILE A 88 19.92 -5.74 -20.76
CA ILE A 88 20.25 -6.10 -22.14
C ILE A 88 21.32 -5.12 -22.65
N ASN A 89 22.39 -5.64 -23.24
CA ASN A 89 23.48 -4.84 -23.83
C ASN A 89 23.35 -4.69 -25.36
N GLU A 90 24.24 -3.89 -25.95
CA GLU A 90 24.32 -3.68 -27.40
C GLU A 90 24.60 -4.97 -28.19
N SER A 91 25.27 -5.95 -27.57
CA SER A 91 25.56 -7.28 -28.11
C SER A 91 24.37 -8.24 -28.11
N GLY A 92 23.24 -7.83 -27.49
CA GLY A 92 22.03 -8.63 -27.36
C GLY A 92 22.05 -9.72 -26.29
N GLN A 93 23.03 -9.67 -25.40
CA GLN A 93 23.08 -10.50 -24.21
C GLN A 93 22.05 -10.02 -23.19
N VAL A 94 21.22 -10.95 -22.73
CA VAL A 94 20.21 -10.75 -21.70
C VAL A 94 20.74 -11.35 -20.40
N VAL A 95 20.86 -10.52 -19.37
CA VAL A 95 21.29 -10.92 -18.03
C VAL A 95 20.14 -10.67 -17.06
N VAL A 96 19.67 -11.73 -16.42
CA VAL A 96 18.67 -11.71 -15.34
C VAL A 96 19.40 -11.87 -14.02
N PHE A 97 19.20 -10.97 -13.08
CA PHE A 97 19.91 -10.95 -11.80
C PHE A 97 18.97 -10.66 -10.63
N SER A 98 19.36 -11.11 -9.44
CA SER A 98 18.66 -10.86 -8.19
C SER A 98 18.91 -9.41 -7.74
N LEU A 99 17.86 -8.63 -7.50
CA LEU A 99 18.00 -7.27 -6.97
C LEU A 99 18.50 -7.24 -5.52
N PRO A 100 18.08 -8.16 -4.62
CA PRO A 100 18.60 -8.20 -3.25
C PRO A 100 20.08 -8.61 -3.12
N THR A 101 20.55 -9.52 -3.98
CA THR A 101 21.91 -10.10 -3.88
C THR A 101 22.89 -9.62 -4.95
N GLY A 102 22.42 -9.12 -6.09
CA GLY A 102 23.25 -8.78 -7.25
C GLY A 102 23.73 -9.99 -8.06
N GLU A 103 23.35 -11.21 -7.66
CA GLU A 103 23.79 -12.44 -8.31
C GLU A 103 23.04 -12.67 -9.63
N THR A 104 23.78 -13.12 -10.65
CA THR A 104 23.18 -13.54 -11.93
C THR A 104 22.35 -14.81 -11.72
N ILE A 105 21.08 -14.73 -12.05
CA ILE A 105 20.12 -15.84 -12.03
C ILE A 105 20.17 -16.59 -13.37
N SER A 106 20.24 -15.85 -14.48
CA SER A 106 20.25 -16.42 -15.83
C SER A 106 20.94 -15.46 -16.80
N GLU A 107 21.58 -16.02 -17.81
CA GLU A 107 22.26 -15.27 -18.85
C GLU A 107 22.09 -16.02 -20.17
N PHE A 108 21.59 -15.33 -21.19
CA PHE A 108 21.40 -15.91 -22.51
C PHE A 108 21.48 -14.84 -23.61
N LYS A 109 21.82 -15.27 -24.83
CA LYS A 109 21.73 -14.44 -26.04
C LYS A 109 20.76 -15.12 -26.99
N PRO A 110 19.72 -14.44 -27.51
CA PRO A 110 18.82 -15.07 -28.46
C PRO A 110 19.54 -15.38 -29.77
N ASP A 111 19.50 -16.64 -30.21
CA ASP A 111 20.23 -17.12 -31.40
C ASP A 111 19.88 -16.36 -32.69
N LEU A 112 18.64 -15.87 -32.79
CA LEU A 112 18.13 -15.09 -33.92
C LEU A 112 18.91 -13.79 -34.20
N LEU A 113 19.67 -13.28 -33.23
CA LEU A 113 20.43 -12.05 -33.40
C LEU A 113 21.77 -12.25 -34.12
N GLY A 114 22.36 -13.45 -34.07
CA GLY A 114 23.72 -13.66 -34.58
C GLY A 114 24.71 -12.60 -34.08
N ASP A 115 25.39 -11.93 -35.00
CA ASP A 115 26.35 -10.85 -34.73
C ASP A 115 25.76 -9.43 -34.89
N ALA A 116 24.44 -9.31 -35.04
CA ALA A 116 23.80 -8.01 -35.17
C ALA A 116 23.84 -7.22 -33.84
N THR A 117 24.12 -5.93 -33.94
CA THR A 117 24.06 -4.99 -32.81
C THR A 117 22.63 -4.51 -32.58
N ILE A 118 22.18 -4.54 -31.33
CA ILE A 118 20.88 -3.98 -30.95
C ILE A 118 20.97 -2.46 -30.86
N SER A 119 20.01 -1.75 -31.45
CA SER A 119 19.89 -0.28 -31.32
C SER A 119 18.85 0.15 -30.29
N ARG A 120 17.81 -0.68 -30.06
CA ARG A 120 16.73 -0.44 -29.11
C ARG A 120 16.21 -1.75 -28.57
N ALA A 121 15.91 -1.78 -27.28
CA ALA A 121 15.25 -2.90 -26.61
C ALA A 121 14.04 -2.39 -25.81
N GLN A 122 12.99 -3.20 -25.74
CA GLN A 122 11.82 -2.94 -24.90
C GLN A 122 11.43 -4.23 -24.20
N ILE A 123 11.13 -4.13 -22.91
CA ILE A 123 10.62 -5.24 -22.11
C ILE A 123 9.16 -4.92 -21.78
N SER A 124 8.29 -5.92 -21.94
CA SER A 124 6.89 -5.87 -21.52
C SER A 124 6.65 -7.06 -20.62
N LEU A 125 6.57 -6.82 -19.31
CA LEU A 125 6.16 -7.84 -18.35
C LEU A 125 4.63 -7.96 -18.45
N ARG A 126 4.14 -9.16 -18.78
CA ARG A 126 2.72 -9.46 -18.56
C ARG A 126 2.57 -10.00 -17.15
N PRO A 127 1.65 -9.45 -16.33
CA PRO A 127 1.30 -10.10 -15.08
C PRO A 127 0.82 -11.52 -15.39
N MET A 128 1.46 -12.52 -14.79
CA MET A 128 0.94 -13.89 -14.83
C MET A 128 -0.34 -13.92 -14.00
N THR A 129 -1.48 -13.69 -14.66
CA THR A 129 -2.78 -13.99 -14.06
C THR A 129 -2.90 -15.52 -14.01
N THR A 130 -2.54 -16.12 -12.88
CA THR A 130 -2.98 -17.47 -12.57
C THR A 130 -4.50 -17.41 -12.38
N ALA A 131 -5.24 -17.93 -13.35
CA ALA A 131 -6.67 -18.16 -13.25
C ALA A 131 -6.97 -19.36 -12.35
#